data_AF-A0A661TMP5-F1
#
_entry.id   AF-A0A661TMP5-F1
#
_cell.length_a   1.000
_cell.length_b   1.000
_cell.length_c   1.000
_cell.angle_alpha   90.00
_cell.angle_beta   90.00
_cell.angle_gamma   90.00
#
_symmetry.space_group_name_H-M   'P 1'
#
loop_
_entity.id
_entity.type
_entity.pdbx_description
1 polymer ?
#
loop_
_entity_poly.entity_id
_entity_poly.type
_entity_poly.pdbx_seq_one_letter_code
_entity_poly.pdbx_strand_id
1 'polypeptide(L)'
;MSCTFKKYQPSAIVVVERIGANSKGVYHSMCGFEVNAADFAFLDDLIELARKQHIFTVGIGDNGNELGCGIILDEVQKIQP
;
A
#
# COMPACT_ATOMS: atom_id res chain seq x y z
N MET A 1 11.52 -10.57 3.40
CA MET A 1 11.12 -10.30 2.00
C MET A 1 12.23 -10.36 0.95
N SER A 2 13.53 -10.13 1.25
CA SER A 2 14.55 -10.14 0.18
C SER A 2 14.76 -11.50 -0.51
N CYS A 3 14.48 -12.63 0.17
CA CYS A 3 14.55 -13.94 -0.47
C CYS A 3 13.45 -14.14 -1.52
N THR A 4 12.27 -13.51 -1.35
CA THR A 4 11.15 -13.57 -2.29
C THR A 4 11.55 -12.94 -3.63
N PHE A 5 12.10 -11.73 -3.62
CA PHE A 5 12.53 -11.07 -4.85
C PHE A 5 13.72 -11.77 -5.52
N LYS A 6 14.65 -12.35 -4.74
CA LYS A 6 15.70 -13.20 -5.31
C LYS A 6 15.16 -14.46 -5.98
N LYS A 7 14.12 -15.08 -5.42
CA LYS A 7 13.52 -16.31 -5.95
C LYS A 7 12.70 -16.03 -7.21
N TYR A 8 11.85 -15.01 -7.20
CA TYR A 8 10.86 -14.78 -8.24
C TYR A 8 11.29 -13.73 -9.28
N GLN A 9 12.26 -12.86 -8.95
CA GLN A 9 12.78 -11.80 -9.83
C GLN A 9 11.68 -11.04 -10.59
N PRO A 10 10.67 -10.49 -9.88
CA PRO A 10 9.53 -9.88 -10.54
C PRO A 10 9.96 -8.57 -11.23
N SER A 11 9.49 -8.37 -12.46
CA SER A 11 9.63 -7.08 -13.16
C SER A 11 8.65 -6.03 -12.64
N ALA A 12 7.53 -6.47 -12.05
CA ALA A 12 6.50 -5.60 -11.52
C ALA A 12 5.78 -6.22 -10.31
N ILE A 13 5.25 -5.37 -9.44
CA ILE A 13 4.32 -5.73 -8.36
C ILE A 13 3.06 -4.90 -8.52
N VAL A 14 1.91 -5.57 -8.54
CA VAL A 14 0.59 -4.95 -8.62
C VAL A 14 -0.16 -5.28 -7.34
N VAL A 15 -0.67 -4.25 -6.65
CA VAL A 15 -1.55 -4.41 -5.49
C VAL A 15 -2.93 -3.89 -5.83
N VAL A 16 -3.95 -4.64 -5.44
CA VAL A 16 -5.36 -4.35 -5.75
C VAL A 16 -6.14 -4.41 -4.45
N GLU A 17 -6.81 -3.32 -4.11
CA GLU A 17 -7.65 -3.22 -2.90
C GLU A 17 -6.91 -3.66 -1.63
N ARG A 18 -5.68 -3.12 -1.47
CA ARG A 18 -4.84 -3.40 -0.29
C ARG A 18 -4.68 -2.13 0.53
N ILE A 19 -5.20 -2.16 1.75
CA ILE A 19 -5.06 -1.06 2.71
C ILE A 19 -3.57 -0.73 2.89
N GLY A 20 -3.23 0.55 2.80
CA GLY A 20 -1.91 1.09 3.08
C GLY A 20 -1.92 1.86 4.40
N ALA A 21 -0.78 1.87 5.09
CA ALA A 21 -0.64 2.66 6.31
C ALA A 21 -0.64 4.16 5.99
N ASN A 22 -1.21 4.96 6.89
CA ASN A 22 -1.03 6.40 6.84
C ASN A 22 0.41 6.80 7.26
N SER A 23 0.72 8.10 7.26
CA SER A 23 2.04 8.62 7.66
C SER A 23 2.45 8.32 9.11
N LYS A 24 1.53 7.84 9.96
CA LYS A 24 1.78 7.40 11.34
C LYS A 24 1.91 5.88 11.48
N GLY A 25 1.84 5.12 10.38
CA GLY A 25 1.88 3.66 10.40
C GLY A 25 0.55 2.99 10.79
N VAL A 26 -0.56 3.73 10.77
CA VAL A 26 -1.88 3.23 11.19
C VAL A 26 -2.76 2.97 9.97
N TYR A 27 -3.41 1.81 9.96
CA TYR A 27 -4.32 1.39 8.90
C TYR A 27 -5.75 1.77 9.25
N HIS A 28 -6.47 2.33 8.28
CA HIS A 28 -7.85 2.75 8.47
C HIS A 28 -8.74 2.13 7.41
N SER A 29 -9.96 1.77 7.80
CA SER A 29 -11.05 1.49 6.87
C SER A 29 -11.46 2.76 6.14
N MET A 30 -12.25 2.62 5.07
CA MET A 30 -12.84 3.77 4.35
C MET A 30 -13.60 4.73 5.28
N CYS A 31 -14.23 4.20 6.34
CA CYS A 31 -14.99 5.00 7.31
C CYS A 31 -14.10 5.65 8.39
N GLY A 32 -12.78 5.60 8.27
CA GLY A 32 -11.86 6.21 9.23
C GLY A 32 -11.66 5.43 10.53
N PHE A 33 -12.18 4.21 10.65
CA PHE A 33 -11.89 3.35 11.80
C PHE A 33 -10.55 2.67 11.64
N GLU A 34 -9.73 2.68 12.69
CA GLU A 34 -8.50 1.89 12.75
C GLU A 34 -8.79 0.40 12.52
N VAL A 35 -7.96 -0.23 11.70
CA VAL A 35 -8.02 -1.67 11.41
C VAL A 35 -6.77 -2.32 11.97
N ASN A 36 -6.94 -3.45 12.63
CA ASN A 36 -5.83 -4.20 13.17
C ASN A 36 -4.98 -4.77 12.02
N ALA A 37 -3.70 -4.40 11.98
CA ALA A 37 -2.76 -4.90 10.98
C ALA A 37 -2.59 -6.43 11.00
N ALA A 38 -2.98 -7.12 12.08
CA ALA A 38 -2.98 -8.57 12.17
C ALA A 38 -4.11 -9.24 11.38
N ASP A 39 -5.16 -8.50 11.00
CA ASP A 39 -6.33 -9.04 10.29
C ASP A 39 -6.04 -9.27 8.79
N PHE A 40 -4.92 -8.76 8.27
CA PHE A 40 -4.55 -8.88 6.87
C PHE A 40 -3.03 -8.87 6.68
N ALA A 41 -2.57 -9.32 5.50
CA ALA A 41 -1.15 -9.24 5.17
C ALA A 41 -0.74 -7.77 4.93
N PHE A 42 0.11 -7.21 5.79
CA PHE A 42 0.72 -5.90 5.56
C PHE A 42 1.73 -6.00 4.40
N LEU A 43 1.62 -5.11 3.43
CA LEU A 43 2.44 -5.14 2.20
C LEU A 43 3.30 -3.88 2.01
N ASP A 44 3.18 -2.89 2.90
CA ASP A 44 3.89 -1.61 2.85
C ASP A 44 5.39 -1.80 2.70
N ASP A 45 5.99 -2.62 3.58
CA ASP A 45 7.41 -2.96 3.53
C ASP A 45 7.80 -3.72 2.25
N LEU A 46 6.88 -4.50 1.66
CA LEU A 46 7.14 -5.22 0.41
C LEU A 46 7.25 -4.23 -0.75
N ILE A 47 6.32 -3.28 -0.80
CA ILE A 47 6.29 -2.23 -1.82
C ILE A 47 7.48 -1.29 -1.63
N GLU A 48 7.81 -0.91 -0.41
CA GLU A 48 8.99 -0.07 -0.13
C GLU A 48 10.28 -0.78 -0.56
N LEU A 49 10.43 -2.07 -0.24
CA LEU A 49 11.58 -2.85 -0.69
C LEU A 49 11.63 -2.98 -2.21
N ALA A 50 10.50 -3.15 -2.88
CA ALA A 50 10.42 -3.25 -4.33
C ALA A 50 10.89 -1.95 -5.00
N ARG A 51 10.41 -0.82 -4.49
CA ARG A 51 10.83 0.52 -4.93
C ARG A 51 12.34 0.74 -4.72
N LYS A 52 12.88 0.33 -3.57
CA LYS A 52 14.34 0.39 -3.28
C LYS A 52 15.16 -0.46 -4.26
N GLN A 53 14.58 -1.51 -4.82
CA GLN A 53 15.22 -2.38 -5.83
C GLN A 53 14.87 -2.01 -7.27
N HIS A 54 14.24 -0.84 -7.49
CA HIS A 54 13.82 -0.37 -8.82
C HIS A 54 12.86 -1.32 -9.55
N ILE A 55 12.10 -2.14 -8.81
CA ILE A 55 11.01 -2.95 -9.35
C ILE A 55 9.80 -2.04 -9.55
N PHE A 56 9.15 -2.14 -10.71
CA PHE A 56 7.96 -1.34 -11.01
C PHE A 56 6.80 -1.71 -10.08
N THR A 57 6.12 -0.71 -9.50
CA THR A 57 5.00 -0.94 -8.58
C THR A 57 3.76 -0.18 -9.03
N VAL A 58 2.59 -0.84 -9.02
CA VAL A 58 1.29 -0.24 -9.32
C VAL A 58 0.32 -0.54 -8.18
N GLY A 59 -0.35 0.49 -7.68
CA GLY A 59 -1.47 0.37 -6.75
C GLY A 59 -2.79 0.66 -7.44
N ILE A 60 -3.81 -0.14 -7.14
CA ILE A 60 -5.19 0.03 -7.59
C ILE A 60 -6.07 0.06 -6.34
N GLY A 61 -6.77 1.17 -6.16
CA GLY A 61 -7.69 1.43 -5.05
C GLY A 61 -8.81 2.36 -5.50
N ASP A 62 -9.92 2.35 -4.77
CA ASP A 62 -11.11 3.15 -5.06
C ASP A 62 -11.47 4.17 -3.96
N ASN A 63 -11.01 3.97 -2.73
CA ASN A 63 -11.36 4.83 -1.59
C ASN A 63 -10.28 5.82 -1.20
N GLY A 64 -9.01 5.51 -1.43
CA GLY A 64 -7.88 6.39 -1.09
C GLY A 64 -7.11 5.96 0.15
N ASN A 65 -7.55 4.93 0.88
CA ASN A 65 -6.83 4.31 1.99
C ASN A 65 -5.93 3.14 1.55
N GLU A 66 -5.84 2.86 0.25
CA GLU A 66 -5.06 1.77 -0.31
C GLU A 66 -3.61 2.16 -0.62
N LEU A 67 -2.76 1.14 -0.72
CA LEU A 67 -1.38 1.28 -1.17
C LEU A 67 -1.33 1.92 -2.55
N GLY A 68 -0.59 3.03 -2.64
CA GLY A 68 -0.45 3.84 -3.86
C GLY A 68 -1.26 5.13 -3.81
N CYS A 69 -2.38 5.17 -3.08
CA CYS A 69 -3.22 6.37 -2.98
C CYS A 69 -2.53 7.54 -2.28
N GLY A 70 -1.45 7.29 -1.52
CA GLY A 70 -0.59 8.34 -0.96
C GLY A 70 0.05 9.25 -2.02
N ILE A 71 0.09 8.86 -3.30
CA ILE A 71 0.55 9.73 -4.40
C ILE A 71 -0.45 10.87 -4.70
N ILE A 72 -1.73 10.65 -4.41
CA ILE A 72 -2.83 11.59 -4.62
C ILE A 72 -3.47 12.02 -3.29
N LEU A 73 -2.70 11.97 -2.19
CA LEU A 73 -3.20 12.23 -0.83
C LEU A 73 -3.97 13.55 -0.73
N ASP A 74 -3.43 14.64 -1.28
CA ASP A 74 -4.04 15.97 -1.22
C ASP A 74 -5.40 16.01 -1.94
N GLU A 75 -5.58 15.22 -3.00
CA GLU A 75 -6.86 15.14 -3.71
C GLU A 75 -7.86 14.24 -2.98
N VAL A 76 -7.39 13.12 -2.41
CA VAL A 76 -8.21 12.23 -1.58
C VAL A 76 -8.78 13.01 -0.39
N GLN A 77 -7.97 13.81 0.30
CA GLN A 77 -8.38 14.59 1.48
C GLN A 77 -9.43 15.67 1.20
N LYS A 78 -9.63 16.06 -0.05
CA LYS A 78 -10.70 17.02 -0.42
C LYS A 78 -12.06 16.35 -0.56
N ILE A 79 -12.09 15.04 -0.78
CA ILE A 79 -13.29 14.29 -1.19
C ILE A 79 -13.72 13.30 -0.10
N GLN A 80 -12.75 12.57 0.47
CA GLN A 80 -13.00 11.60 1.52
C GLN A 80 -13.14 12.30 2.89
N PRO A 81 -14.08 11.83 3.72
CA PRO A 81 -14.36 12.42 5.03
C PRO A 81 -13.23 12.24 6.06
#